data_AF-T1BZ15-F1
#
_entry.id   AF-T1BZ15-F1
#
_cell.length_a   1.000
_cell.length_b   1.000
_cell.length_c   1.000
_cell.angle_alpha   90.00
_cell.angle_beta   90.00
_cell.angle_gamma   90.00
#
_symmetry.space_group_name_H-M   'P 1'
#
loop_
_entity.id
_entity.type
_entity.pdbx_description
1 polymer ?
#
loop_
_entity_poly.entity_id
_entity_poly.type
_entity_poly.pdbx_seq_one_letter_code
_entity_poly.pdbx_strand_id
1 'polypeptide(L)'
;GYYFDGRVQPWGNPRALLAFRGLGLIGKLRYGIHAYLATKREDWRPLDKLEATRWIRRWVGRRAYEVLWRNLFELKFYELSEELSAAWIWSRIRRVGRSRYSPFREKLGFLDGGSDVVLTAMSTEVVRRGGEIRLSQPVSRVRIEGGAVAGVETRDGFSPFQRVISTVPMPYVPRIIPDLPADLLDVYRSLKNIAVV
;
A
#
# COMPACT_ATOMS: atom_id res chain seq x y z
N GLY A 1 20.75 -4.29 5.45
CA GLY A 1 21.60 -3.14 5.79
C GLY A 1 21.08 -1.89 5.11
N TYR A 2 21.63 -0.72 5.44
CA TYR A 2 21.32 0.55 4.78
C TYR A 2 22.56 1.05 4.03
N TYR A 3 22.43 1.31 2.73
CA TYR A 3 23.54 1.82 1.92
C TYR A 3 23.64 3.34 2.06
N PHE A 4 24.77 3.82 2.57
CA PHE A 4 25.03 5.24 2.72
C PHE A 4 26.53 5.52 2.68
N ASP A 5 26.92 6.51 1.87
CA ASP A 5 28.31 6.98 1.77
C ASP A 5 29.28 5.84 1.41
N GLY A 6 28.99 5.16 0.29
CA GLY A 6 29.84 4.11 -0.29
C GLY A 6 29.80 2.76 0.43
N ARG A 7 29.02 2.60 1.50
CA ARG A 7 29.04 1.40 2.36
C ARG A 7 27.66 0.95 2.80
N VAL A 8 27.52 -0.37 2.97
CA VAL A 8 26.36 -0.98 3.64
C VAL A 8 26.59 -0.94 5.15
N GLN A 9 25.71 -0.23 5.87
CA GLN A 9 25.73 -0.16 7.33
C GLN A 9 24.64 -1.07 7.93
N PRO A 10 24.83 -1.62 9.14
CA PRO A 10 23.76 -2.32 9.85
C PRO A 10 22.52 -1.43 10.00
N TRP A 11 21.32 -2.00 9.93
CA TRP A 11 20.06 -1.28 10.07
C TRP A 11 18.98 -2.18 10.70
N GLY A 12 17.89 -1.58 11.18
CA GLY A 12 16.72 -2.31 11.68
C GLY A 12 16.69 -2.59 13.19
N ASN A 13 17.63 -2.05 13.97
CA ASN A 13 17.59 -2.12 15.44
C ASN A 13 18.21 -0.86 16.11
N PRO A 14 17.95 -0.61 17.41
CA PRO A 14 18.44 0.59 18.11
C PRO A 14 19.97 0.74 18.07
N ARG A 15 20.73 -0.34 18.25
CA ARG A 15 22.20 -0.29 18.20
C ARG A 15 22.70 0.14 16.82
N ALA A 16 22.09 -0.39 15.77
CA ALA A 16 22.38 -0.03 14.39
C ALA A 16 22.06 1.45 14.10
N LEU A 17 20.92 1.96 14.59
CA LEU A 17 20.57 3.39 14.49
C LEU A 17 21.62 4.28 15.17
N LEU A 18 22.06 3.90 16.37
CA LEU A 18 23.08 4.66 17.11
C LEU A 18 24.45 4.64 16.42
N ALA A 19 24.82 3.51 15.79
CA ALA A 19 26.06 3.37 15.04
C ALA A 19 26.03 4.03 13.65
N PHE A 20 24.85 4.34 13.10
CA PHE A 20 24.70 4.88 11.75
C PHE A 20 25.43 6.22 11.59
N ARG A 21 26.28 6.35 10.55
CA ARG A 21 27.13 7.53 10.36
C ARG A 21 26.43 8.71 9.69
N GLY A 22 25.29 8.49 9.03
CA GLY A 22 24.59 9.54 8.28
C GLY A 22 23.84 10.56 9.14
N LEU A 23 23.73 10.32 10.46
CA LEU A 23 22.96 11.16 11.39
C LEU A 23 23.77 11.56 12.63
N GLY A 24 23.58 12.79 13.09
CA GLY A 24 24.01 13.24 14.42
C GLY A 24 23.15 12.65 15.55
N LEU A 25 23.60 12.80 16.80
CA LEU A 25 22.95 12.23 17.98
C LEU A 25 21.49 12.67 18.14
N ILE A 26 21.20 13.96 17.93
CA ILE A 26 19.84 14.51 18.03
C ILE A 26 18.93 13.87 16.97
N GLY A 27 19.42 13.70 15.73
CA GLY A 27 18.66 13.06 14.66
C GLY A 27 18.34 11.60 14.97
N LYS A 28 19.30 10.87 15.54
CA LYS A 28 19.13 9.48 16.00
C LYS A 28 18.08 9.38 17.10
N LEU A 29 18.15 10.25 18.11
CA LEU A 29 17.19 10.28 19.21
C LEU A 29 15.77 10.58 18.70
N ARG A 30 15.61 11.62 17.89
CA ARG A 30 14.32 11.99 17.28
C ARG A 30 13.75 10.86 16.43
N TYR A 31 14.57 10.21 15.64
CA TYR A 31 14.16 9.07 14.83
C TYR A 31 13.69 7.89 15.70
N GLY A 32 14.45 7.55 16.74
CA GLY A 32 14.10 6.48 17.67
C GLY A 32 12.78 6.75 18.40
N ILE A 33 12.60 7.96 18.93
CA ILE A 33 11.35 8.39 19.58
C ILE A 33 10.18 8.32 18.59
N HIS A 34 10.36 8.86 17.38
CA HIS A 34 9.32 8.84 16.37
C HIS A 34 8.90 7.42 16.01
N ALA A 35 9.86 6.53 15.75
CA ALA A 35 9.58 5.12 15.45
C ALA A 35 8.87 4.43 16.61
N TYR A 36 9.32 4.65 17.85
CA TYR A 36 8.67 4.10 19.04
C TYR A 36 7.22 4.59 19.18
N LEU A 37 6.99 5.90 19.14
CA LEU A 37 5.65 6.48 19.25
C LEU A 37 4.73 6.04 18.10
N ALA A 38 5.27 5.89 16.89
CA ALA A 38 4.52 5.35 15.76
C ALA A 38 4.01 3.92 16.02
N THR A 39 4.78 3.08 16.72
CA THR A 39 4.32 1.72 17.10
C THR A 39 3.24 1.71 18.18
N LYS A 40 3.20 2.73 19.04
CA LYS A 40 2.25 2.84 20.16
C LYS A 40 0.96 3.53 19.79
N ARG A 41 0.97 4.37 18.76
CA ARG A 41 -0.25 4.98 18.22
C ARG A 41 -1.21 3.90 17.70
N GLU A 42 -2.51 4.13 17.92
CA GLU A 42 -3.59 3.30 17.41
C GLU A 42 -4.53 4.10 16.52
N ASP A 43 -4.87 5.33 16.91
CA ASP A 43 -5.72 6.21 16.11
C ASP A 43 -4.93 6.85 14.96
N TRP A 44 -5.34 6.52 13.74
CA TRP A 44 -4.75 7.01 12.49
C TRP A 44 -5.48 8.22 11.92
N ARG A 45 -6.74 8.46 12.31
CA ARG A 45 -7.61 9.48 11.69
C ARG A 45 -7.01 10.89 11.70
N PRO A 46 -6.32 11.33 12.77
CA PRO A 46 -5.66 12.64 12.76
C PRO A 46 -4.49 12.75 11.78
N LEU A 47 -3.87 11.63 11.40
CA LEU A 47 -2.76 11.62 10.44
C LEU A 47 -3.23 11.71 9.00
N ASP A 48 -4.48 11.34 8.71
CA ASP A 48 -4.93 11.20 7.34
C ASP A 48 -5.02 12.56 6.62
N LYS A 49 -5.25 13.61 7.39
CA LYS A 49 -5.27 15.01 6.93
C LYS A 49 -3.88 15.63 6.82
N LEU A 50 -2.83 14.91 7.25
CA LEU A 50 -1.46 15.41 7.21
C LEU A 50 -0.73 14.82 6.02
N GLU A 51 0.10 15.65 5.41
CA GLU A 51 1.01 15.22 4.35
C GLU A 51 2.22 14.47 4.94
N ALA A 52 2.58 13.34 4.32
CA ALA A 52 3.53 12.35 4.84
C ALA A 52 4.95 12.89 5.02
N THR A 53 5.49 13.58 4.02
CA THR A 53 6.86 14.11 4.02
C THR A 53 7.02 15.20 5.07
N ARG A 54 6.06 16.12 5.18
CA ARG A 54 5.99 17.16 6.21
C ARG A 54 5.88 16.55 7.60
N TRP A 55 5.03 15.54 7.77
CA TRP A 55 4.87 14.84 9.04
C TRP A 55 6.18 14.19 9.49
N ILE A 56 6.83 13.41 8.62
CA ILE A 56 8.10 12.76 8.94
C ILE A 56 9.18 13.81 9.20
N ARG A 57 9.34 14.80 8.31
CA ARG A 57 10.34 15.87 8.45
C ARG A 57 10.19 16.63 9.75
N ARG A 58 8.97 16.89 10.21
CA ARG A 58 8.69 17.52 11.51
C ARG A 58 9.16 16.65 12.67
N TRP A 59 9.03 15.33 12.58
CA TRP A 59 9.47 14.42 13.63
C TRP A 59 10.98 14.17 13.61
N VAL A 60 11.53 13.68 12.51
CA VAL A 60 12.92 13.22 12.45
C VAL A 60 13.92 14.35 12.19
N GLY A 61 13.43 15.51 11.72
CA GLY A 61 14.25 16.66 11.34
C GLY A 61 14.72 16.60 9.88
N ARG A 62 15.17 17.75 9.35
CA ARG A 62 15.55 17.92 7.94
C ARG A 62 16.61 16.93 7.48
N ARG A 63 17.74 16.85 8.18
CA ARG A 63 18.86 15.96 7.80
C ARG A 63 18.44 14.49 7.78
N ALA A 64 17.68 14.04 8.78
CA ALA A 64 17.23 12.65 8.84
C ALA A 64 16.20 12.33 7.75
N TYR A 65 15.33 13.27 7.41
CA TYR A 65 14.44 13.14 6.27
C TYR A 65 15.22 13.03 4.96
N GLU A 66 16.15 13.95 4.70
CA GLU A 66 16.96 13.95 3.47
C GLU A 66 17.77 12.66 3.30
N VAL A 67 18.36 12.15 4.38
CA VAL A 67 19.23 10.96 4.32
C VAL A 67 18.44 9.66 4.24
N LEU A 68 17.33 9.53 4.97
CA LEU A 68 16.63 8.26 5.14
C LEU A 68 15.32 8.12 4.37
N TRP A 69 14.67 9.23 3.99
CA TRP A 69 13.30 9.22 3.49
C TRP A 69 13.15 9.84 2.11
N ARG A 70 13.85 10.94 1.81
CA ARG A 70 13.67 11.68 0.54
C ARG A 70 13.75 10.76 -0.68
N ASN A 71 14.85 10.02 -0.81
CA ASN A 71 15.04 9.11 -1.96
C ASN A 71 13.99 7.98 -1.97
N LEU A 72 13.52 7.51 -0.81
CA LEU A 72 12.46 6.48 -0.75
C LEU A 72 11.13 7.01 -1.29
N PHE A 73 10.81 8.28 -1.01
CA PHE A 73 9.62 8.93 -1.55
C PHE A 73 9.79 9.21 -3.05
N GLU A 74 10.87 9.88 -3.43
CA GLU A 74 11.14 10.27 -4.82
C GLU A 74 11.19 9.07 -5.77
N LEU A 75 11.90 7.99 -5.41
CA LEU A 75 12.01 6.81 -6.28
C LEU A 75 10.70 6.01 -6.37
N LYS A 76 9.84 6.10 -5.36
CA LYS A 76 8.62 5.29 -5.29
C LYS A 76 7.39 6.02 -5.82
N PHE A 77 7.34 7.34 -5.64
CA PHE A 77 6.15 8.15 -5.88
C PHE A 77 6.41 9.32 -6.83
N TYR A 78 7.68 9.59 -7.18
CA TYR A 78 8.06 10.66 -8.09
C TYR A 78 7.40 11.99 -7.68
N GLU A 79 6.68 12.61 -8.60
CA GLU A 79 5.94 13.87 -8.45
C GLU A 79 4.81 13.82 -7.41
N LEU A 80 4.33 12.62 -7.03
CA LEU A 80 3.23 12.45 -6.08
C LEU A 80 3.72 12.27 -4.64
N SER A 81 5.01 12.45 -4.38
CA SER A 81 5.61 12.31 -3.05
C SER A 81 4.98 13.23 -1.99
N GLU A 82 4.54 14.43 -2.38
CA GLU A 82 3.93 15.43 -1.49
C GLU A 82 2.40 15.34 -1.41
N GLU A 83 1.77 14.36 -2.04
CA GLU A 83 0.31 14.14 -1.99
C GLU A 83 -0.08 12.98 -1.06
N LEU A 84 0.91 12.35 -0.41
CA LEU A 84 0.69 11.15 0.38
C LEU A 84 0.17 11.47 1.79
N SER A 85 -0.84 10.72 2.21
CA SER A 85 -1.34 10.75 3.59
C SER A 85 -0.28 10.26 4.58
N ALA A 86 -0.10 10.98 5.69
CA ALA A 86 0.77 10.56 6.78
C ALA A 86 0.25 9.28 7.46
N ALA A 87 -1.07 9.03 7.43
CA ALA A 87 -1.64 7.77 7.93
C ALA A 87 -1.13 6.57 7.12
N TRP A 88 -0.98 6.72 5.80
CA TRP A 88 -0.44 5.67 4.94
C TRP A 88 0.99 5.29 5.36
N ILE A 89 1.91 6.23 5.46
CA ILE A 89 3.31 5.90 5.80
C ILE A 89 3.46 5.45 7.27
N TRP A 90 2.69 6.05 8.19
CA TRP A 90 2.62 5.61 9.57
C TRP A 90 2.21 4.15 9.68
N SER A 91 1.23 3.70 8.90
CA SER A 91 0.78 2.30 8.93
C SER A 91 1.92 1.33 8.56
N ARG A 92 2.82 1.74 7.65
CA ARG A 92 4.01 0.96 7.26
C ARG A 92 5.06 0.95 8.36
N ILE A 93 5.37 2.11 8.94
CA ILE A 93 6.29 2.23 10.09
C ILE A 93 5.80 1.37 11.24
N ARG A 94 4.51 1.46 11.58
CA ARG A 94 3.89 0.66 12.64
C ARG A 94 3.95 -0.82 12.35
N ARG A 95 3.60 -1.25 11.13
CA ARG A 95 3.64 -2.67 10.73
C ARG A 95 5.05 -3.25 10.89
N VAL A 96 6.07 -2.59 10.34
CA VAL A 96 7.46 -3.05 10.44
C VAL A 96 7.95 -2.98 11.89
N GLY A 97 7.67 -1.89 12.59
CA GLY A 97 8.08 -1.72 13.98
C GLY A 97 7.48 -2.76 14.94
N ARG A 98 6.28 -3.27 14.66
CA ARG A 98 5.63 -4.34 15.43
C ARG A 98 6.00 -5.76 14.99
N SER A 99 6.56 -5.94 13.79
CA SER A 99 6.91 -7.26 13.23
C SER A 99 8.27 -7.75 13.77
N ARG A 100 8.36 -7.98 15.09
CA ARG A 100 9.64 -8.23 15.77
C ARG A 100 9.47 -9.19 16.95
N TYR A 101 10.48 -10.03 17.20
CA TYR A 101 10.54 -10.87 18.42
C TYR A 101 10.97 -10.06 19.63
N SER A 102 11.84 -9.06 19.41
CA SER A 102 12.31 -8.13 20.44
C SER A 102 12.73 -6.81 19.78
N PRO A 103 13.00 -5.74 20.56
CA PRO A 103 13.54 -4.50 20.01
C PRO A 103 14.87 -4.63 19.26
N PHE A 104 15.55 -5.78 19.35
CA PHE A 104 16.82 -6.05 18.67
C PHE A 104 16.70 -7.08 17.54
N ARG A 105 15.63 -7.87 17.50
CA ARG A 105 15.43 -8.95 16.54
C ARG A 105 14.12 -8.79 15.77
N GLU A 106 14.24 -8.42 14.50
CA GLU A 106 13.11 -8.37 13.56
C GLU A 106 12.55 -9.77 13.27
N LYS A 107 11.26 -9.82 12.93
CA LYS A 107 10.53 -11.03 12.52
C LYS A 107 9.86 -10.73 11.17
N LEU A 108 10.46 -11.21 10.11
CA LEU A 108 9.84 -11.27 8.78
C LEU A 108 9.74 -12.73 8.36
N GLY A 109 8.76 -13.03 7.52
CA GLY A 109 8.60 -14.33 6.90
C GLY A 109 8.40 -14.15 5.40
N PHE A 110 8.73 -15.19 4.66
CA PHE A 110 8.39 -15.33 3.25
C PHE A 110 7.72 -16.68 3.07
N LEU A 111 7.06 -16.86 1.92
CA LEU A 111 6.46 -18.13 1.56
C LEU A 111 7.47 -18.92 0.73
N ASP A 112 7.77 -20.13 1.16
CA ASP A 112 8.52 -21.08 0.34
C ASP A 112 7.70 -21.37 -0.94
N GLY A 113 8.30 -21.15 -2.11
CA GLY A 113 7.59 -21.19 -3.40
C GLY A 113 6.87 -19.89 -3.80
N GLY A 114 6.96 -18.84 -2.98
CA GLY A 114 6.47 -17.50 -3.32
C GLY A 114 4.94 -17.37 -3.33
N SER A 115 4.45 -16.33 -4.01
CA SER A 115 3.01 -16.03 -4.07
C SER A 115 2.20 -17.10 -4.80
N ASP A 116 2.82 -17.84 -5.72
CA ASP A 116 2.17 -18.86 -6.53
C ASP A 116 1.55 -19.96 -5.67
N VAL A 117 2.23 -20.37 -4.59
CA VAL A 117 1.70 -21.36 -3.64
C VAL A 117 0.34 -20.95 -3.07
N VAL A 118 0.19 -19.67 -2.72
CA VAL A 118 -1.08 -19.15 -2.19
C VAL A 118 -2.13 -19.04 -3.28
N LEU A 119 -1.77 -18.50 -4.45
CA LEU A 119 -2.70 -18.32 -5.56
C LEU A 119 -3.22 -19.67 -6.08
N THR A 120 -2.35 -20.67 -6.21
CA THR A 120 -2.73 -22.04 -6.58
C THR A 120 -3.66 -22.64 -5.53
N ALA A 121 -3.30 -22.60 -4.24
CA ALA A 121 -4.15 -23.13 -3.18
C ALA A 121 -5.54 -22.45 -3.15
N MET A 122 -5.61 -21.13 -3.31
CA MET A 122 -6.87 -20.39 -3.41
C MET A 122 -7.68 -20.83 -4.64
N SER A 123 -7.04 -20.96 -5.81
CA SER A 123 -7.73 -21.40 -7.04
C SER A 123 -8.32 -22.80 -6.91
N THR A 124 -7.56 -23.74 -6.35
CA THR A 124 -8.01 -25.11 -6.08
C THR A 124 -9.21 -25.11 -5.15
N GLU A 125 -9.17 -24.31 -4.07
CA GLU A 125 -10.24 -24.27 -3.09
C GLU A 125 -11.53 -23.63 -3.64
N VAL A 126 -11.41 -22.60 -4.48
CA VAL A 126 -12.55 -22.00 -5.19
C VAL A 126 -13.25 -23.04 -6.05
N VAL A 127 -12.50 -23.77 -6.89
CA VAL A 127 -13.05 -24.80 -7.77
C VAL A 127 -13.65 -25.95 -6.97
N ARG A 128 -12.96 -26.41 -5.91
CA ARG A 128 -13.45 -27.49 -5.03
C ARG A 128 -14.78 -27.15 -4.36
N ARG A 129 -15.05 -25.86 -4.10
CA ARG A 129 -16.32 -25.37 -3.53
C ARG A 129 -17.38 -25.06 -4.59
N GLY A 130 -17.15 -25.43 -5.85
CA GLY A 130 -18.10 -25.21 -6.96
C GLY A 130 -18.02 -23.82 -7.59
N GLY A 131 -17.01 -23.02 -7.24
CA GLY A 131 -16.73 -21.77 -7.94
C GLY A 131 -16.06 -22.00 -9.29
N GLU A 132 -16.21 -21.04 -10.20
CA GLU A 132 -15.60 -21.08 -11.52
C GLU A 132 -14.53 -20.00 -11.66
N ILE A 133 -13.41 -20.34 -12.30
CA ILE A 133 -12.35 -19.39 -12.64
C ILE A 133 -12.22 -19.37 -14.17
N ARG A 134 -12.60 -18.24 -14.77
CA ARG A 134 -12.56 -18.05 -16.22
C ARG A 134 -11.44 -17.09 -16.60
N LEU A 135 -10.32 -17.65 -17.06
CA LEU A 135 -9.17 -16.87 -17.52
C LEU A 135 -9.39 -16.38 -18.96
N SER A 136 -8.67 -15.33 -19.36
CA SER A 136 -8.76 -14.73 -20.70
C SER A 136 -10.18 -14.27 -21.09
N GLN A 137 -11.02 -13.99 -20.09
CA GLN A 137 -12.41 -13.55 -20.25
C GLN A 137 -12.59 -12.17 -19.58
N PRO A 138 -12.05 -11.09 -20.18
CA PRO A 138 -12.23 -9.76 -19.64
C PRO A 138 -13.71 -9.36 -19.65
N VAL A 139 -14.19 -8.81 -18.53
CA VAL A 139 -15.51 -8.18 -18.46
C VAL A 139 -15.43 -6.82 -19.15
N SER A 140 -16.18 -6.65 -20.23
CA SER A 140 -16.23 -5.39 -20.99
C SER A 140 -17.24 -4.42 -20.40
N ARG A 141 -18.34 -4.93 -19.82
CA ARG A 141 -19.38 -4.12 -19.19
C ARG A 141 -20.09 -4.86 -18.05
N VAL A 142 -20.48 -4.15 -17.01
CA VAL A 142 -21.49 -4.60 -16.04
C VAL A 142 -22.82 -3.95 -16.41
N ARG A 143 -23.86 -4.76 -16.60
CA ARG A 143 -25.21 -4.28 -16.95
C ARG A 143 -25.99 -3.95 -15.68
N ILE A 144 -26.59 -2.77 -15.66
CA ILE A 144 -27.50 -2.31 -14.62
C ILE A 144 -28.86 -2.06 -15.27
N GLU A 145 -29.91 -2.67 -14.74
CA GLU A 145 -31.29 -2.55 -15.22
C GLU A 145 -32.20 -2.25 -14.03
N GLY A 146 -33.09 -1.27 -14.16
CA GLY A 146 -33.99 -0.88 -13.07
C GLY A 146 -33.27 -0.46 -11.77
N GLY A 147 -32.02 0.03 -11.88
CA GLY A 147 -31.18 0.38 -10.72
C GLY A 147 -30.51 -0.80 -10.01
N ALA A 148 -30.62 -2.02 -10.55
CA ALA A 148 -30.00 -3.22 -9.99
C ALA A 148 -29.02 -3.86 -11.00
N VAL A 149 -28.02 -4.58 -10.50
CA VAL A 149 -27.11 -5.35 -11.35
C VAL A 149 -27.89 -6.48 -12.02
N ALA A 150 -27.80 -6.56 -13.35
CA ALA A 150 -28.41 -7.62 -14.15
C ALA A 150 -27.40 -8.71 -14.55
N GLY A 151 -26.13 -8.33 -14.73
CA GLY A 151 -25.08 -9.27 -15.12
C GLY A 151 -23.84 -8.60 -15.69
N VAL A 152 -23.03 -9.38 -16.39
CA VAL A 152 -21.79 -8.92 -17.02
C VAL A 152 -21.74 -9.32 -18.49
N GLU A 153 -21.06 -8.50 -19.29
CA GLU A 153 -20.77 -8.76 -20.69
C GLU A 153 -19.30 -9.14 -20.84
N THR A 154 -19.07 -10.20 -21.61
CA THR A 154 -17.75 -10.65 -22.04
C THR A 154 -17.78 -10.88 -23.55
N ARG A 155 -16.65 -11.28 -24.13
CA ARG A 155 -16.58 -11.66 -25.55
C ARG A 155 -17.51 -12.83 -25.91
N ASP A 156 -17.88 -13.65 -24.93
CA ASP A 156 -18.72 -14.83 -25.12
C ASP A 156 -20.22 -14.50 -24.98
N GLY A 157 -20.56 -13.24 -24.73
CA GLY A 157 -21.92 -12.74 -24.58
C GLY A 157 -22.26 -12.26 -23.17
N PHE A 158 -23.55 -12.20 -22.87
CA PHE A 158 -24.07 -11.77 -21.58
C PHE A 158 -24.23 -12.95 -20.62
N SER A 159 -23.79 -12.77 -19.38
CA SER A 159 -24.00 -13.72 -18.29
C SER A 159 -24.76 -13.03 -17.14
N PRO A 160 -25.95 -13.54 -16.76
CA PRO A 160 -26.76 -12.91 -15.71
C PRO A 160 -26.16 -13.13 -14.32
N PHE A 161 -26.13 -12.07 -13.51
CA PHE A 161 -25.70 -12.10 -12.12
C PHE A 161 -26.47 -11.08 -11.29
N GLN A 162 -26.88 -11.47 -10.09
CA GLN A 162 -27.58 -10.58 -9.15
C GLN A 162 -26.63 -9.62 -8.41
N ARG A 163 -25.35 -9.98 -8.32
CA ARG A 163 -24.32 -9.21 -7.61
C ARG A 163 -23.00 -9.32 -8.37
N VAL A 164 -22.27 -8.22 -8.42
CA VAL A 164 -20.93 -8.15 -9.02
C VAL A 164 -19.99 -7.50 -8.01
N ILE A 165 -18.86 -8.15 -7.73
CA ILE A 165 -17.78 -7.61 -6.90
C ILE A 165 -16.63 -7.28 -7.83
N SER A 166 -16.36 -5.99 -8.03
CA SER A 166 -15.27 -5.54 -8.87
C SER A 166 -13.96 -5.45 -8.07
N THR A 167 -12.93 -6.12 -8.56
CA THR A 167 -11.56 -6.07 -8.00
C THR A 167 -10.56 -5.42 -8.98
N VAL A 168 -11.06 -4.80 -10.05
CA VAL A 168 -10.23 -4.10 -11.04
C VAL A 168 -9.71 -2.78 -10.48
N PRO A 169 -8.63 -2.22 -11.04
CA PRO A 169 -8.18 -0.87 -10.69
C PRO A 169 -9.32 0.15 -10.86
N MET A 170 -9.51 0.97 -9.83
CA MET A 170 -10.61 1.95 -9.74
C MET A 170 -10.75 2.86 -10.98
N PRO A 171 -9.67 3.35 -11.63
CA PRO A 171 -9.81 4.17 -12.84
C PRO A 171 -10.51 3.48 -14.03
N TYR A 172 -10.59 2.16 -14.04
CA TYR A 172 -11.30 1.41 -15.10
C TYR A 172 -12.79 1.23 -14.81
N VAL A 173 -13.23 1.45 -13.57
CA VAL A 173 -14.64 1.27 -13.17
C VAL A 173 -15.59 2.13 -14.00
N PRO A 174 -15.33 3.44 -14.25
CA PRO A 174 -16.23 4.26 -15.07
C PRO A 174 -16.43 3.75 -16.51
N ARG A 175 -15.42 3.05 -17.06
CA ARG A 175 -15.51 2.46 -18.40
C ARG A 175 -16.30 1.15 -18.40
N ILE A 176 -16.11 0.32 -17.37
CA ILE A 176 -16.73 -1.01 -17.26
C ILE A 176 -18.18 -0.90 -16.74
N ILE A 177 -18.48 0.09 -15.91
CA ILE A 177 -19.79 0.29 -15.29
C ILE A 177 -20.27 1.73 -15.55
N PRO A 178 -20.53 2.10 -16.81
CA PRO A 178 -20.88 3.48 -17.17
C PRO A 178 -22.27 3.91 -16.65
N ASP A 179 -23.11 2.96 -16.24
CA ASP A 179 -24.47 3.20 -15.78
C ASP A 179 -24.56 3.50 -14.27
N LEU A 180 -23.40 3.67 -13.59
CA LEU A 180 -23.37 4.13 -12.20
C LEU A 180 -23.87 5.58 -12.09
N PRO A 181 -24.35 6.01 -10.90
CA PRO A 181 -24.67 7.40 -10.63
C PRO A 181 -23.52 8.35 -11.00
N ALA A 182 -23.85 9.50 -11.62
CA ALA A 182 -22.88 10.42 -12.17
C ALA A 182 -21.91 10.98 -11.11
N ASP A 183 -22.42 11.27 -9.92
CA ASP A 183 -21.64 11.70 -8.76
C ASP A 183 -20.59 10.65 -8.35
N LEU A 184 -20.95 9.37 -8.37
CA LEU A 184 -20.04 8.27 -8.08
C LEU A 184 -19.00 8.08 -9.19
N LEU A 185 -19.40 8.20 -10.45
CA LEU A 185 -18.49 8.15 -11.59
C LEU A 185 -17.43 9.25 -11.51
N ASP A 186 -17.82 10.45 -11.11
CA ASP A 186 -16.92 11.58 -10.97
C ASP A 186 -15.90 11.38 -9.84
N VAL A 187 -16.33 10.77 -8.72
CA VAL A 187 -15.41 10.33 -7.66
C VAL A 187 -14.37 9.37 -8.24
N TYR A 188 -14.77 8.32 -8.94
CA TYR A 188 -13.84 7.36 -9.53
C TYR A 188 -12.88 8.00 -10.55
N ARG A 189 -13.37 8.91 -11.39
CA ARG A 189 -12.55 9.63 -12.38
C ARG A 189 -11.52 10.57 -11.74
N SER A 190 -11.82 11.13 -10.56
CA SER A 190 -10.90 12.02 -9.87
C SER A 190 -9.73 11.30 -9.18
N LEU A 191 -9.79 9.97 -9.02
CA LEU A 191 -8.77 9.22 -8.32
C LEU A 191 -7.51 9.07 -9.18
N LYS A 192 -6.39 9.61 -8.66
CA LYS A 192 -5.06 9.38 -9.23
C LYS A 192 -4.60 7.96 -8.89
N ASN A 193 -3.99 7.28 -9.85
CA ASN A 193 -3.36 5.96 -9.64
C ASN A 193 -1.88 6.03 -10.04
N ILE A 194 -1.04 5.44 -9.22
CA ILE A 194 0.40 5.30 -9.46
C ILE A 194 0.64 3.84 -9.79
N ALA A 195 1.06 3.55 -11.03
CA ALA A 195 1.49 2.22 -11.39
C ALA A 195 2.69 1.82 -10.51
N VAL A 196 2.62 0.63 -9.93
CA VAL A 196 3.75 0.06 -9.20
C VAL A 196 4.62 -0.66 -10.23
N VAL A 197 5.86 -0.21 -10.39
CA VAL A 197 6.92 -0.91 -11.15
C VAL A 197 7.61 -1.91 -10.23
#